data_AF-A0A636K5Y1-F1
#
_entry.id   AF-A0A636K5Y1-F1
#
_cell.length_a   1.000
_cell.length_b   1.000
_cell.length_c   1.000
_cell.angle_alpha   90.00
_cell.angle_beta   90.00
_cell.angle_gamma   90.00
#
_symmetry.space_group_name_H-M   'P 1'
#
loop_
_entity.id
_entity.type
_entity.pdbx_description
1 polymer ?
#
loop_
_entity_poly.entity_id
_entity_poly.type
_entity_poly.pdbx_seq_one_letter_code
_entity_poly.pdbx_strand_id
1 'polypeptide(L)'
;MTDESNETAATSGAVKVAYDAAIAAADIAKTKWSAVDATISKKGIVMLSDNTGVPDSTTAATTTAVNYVLNQAAAAYSLAESKYTAGGATTRKAGLVQLVNSVGGSGSLVMPQAAVTTAIQTYPSLGKGQTLQDLRGSRSIDATYTNSTGFPIAVYVRIAGGTSANLYVHVNGIEFGGGGSIASNTSIATAFFIVPNGATYRVMASGSSISLQAWSELR
;
A
#
# COMPACT_ATOMS: atom_id res chain seq x y z
N MET A 1 -0.93 -47.31 -82.47
CA MET A 1 -2.31 -47.20 -82.94
C MET A 1 -3.15 -48.16 -82.12
N THR A 2 -4.13 -47.66 -81.36
CA THR A 2 -5.19 -48.47 -80.76
C THR A 2 -6.34 -48.53 -81.76
N ASP A 3 -6.83 -49.73 -82.04
CA ASP A 3 -8.01 -49.96 -82.88
C ASP A 3 -9.27 -49.76 -82.01
N GLU A 4 -10.28 -49.04 -82.53
CA GLU A 4 -11.56 -48.76 -81.85
C GLU A 4 -12.72 -49.62 -82.38
N SER A 5 -12.44 -50.55 -83.30
CA SER A 5 -13.42 -51.53 -83.81
C SER A 5 -14.00 -52.40 -82.68
N ASN A 6 -15.32 -52.65 -82.72
CA ASN A 6 -16.03 -53.57 -81.82
C ASN A 6 -16.46 -54.88 -82.52
N GLU A 7 -16.03 -55.10 -83.77
CA GLU A 7 -16.46 -56.23 -84.61
C GLU A 7 -15.50 -57.44 -84.53
N THR A 8 -14.35 -57.28 -83.88
CA THR A 8 -13.31 -58.32 -83.76
C THR A 8 -12.78 -58.43 -82.34
N ALA A 9 -12.60 -59.67 -81.84
CA ALA A 9 -12.08 -59.91 -80.50
C ALA A 9 -10.59 -59.51 -80.37
N ALA A 10 -10.24 -58.86 -79.27
CA ALA A 10 -8.85 -58.52 -78.96
C ALA A 10 -8.00 -59.79 -78.79
N THR A 11 -6.76 -59.75 -79.27
CA THR A 11 -5.81 -60.84 -79.04
C THR A 11 -5.42 -60.89 -77.56
N SER A 12 -5.12 -62.09 -77.04
CA SER A 12 -4.68 -62.27 -75.64
C SER A 12 -3.47 -61.41 -75.27
N GLY A 13 -2.56 -61.15 -76.22
CA GLY A 13 -1.42 -60.25 -76.05
C GLY A 13 -1.84 -58.78 -75.84
N ALA A 14 -2.81 -58.28 -76.62
CA ALA A 14 -3.32 -56.92 -76.47
C ALA A 14 -4.05 -56.71 -75.13
N VAL A 15 -4.85 -57.70 -74.71
CA VAL A 15 -5.52 -57.68 -73.41
C VAL A 15 -4.50 -57.69 -72.26
N LYS A 16 -3.46 -58.51 -72.36
CA LYS A 16 -2.38 -58.54 -71.36
C LYS A 16 -1.65 -57.20 -71.25
N VAL A 17 -1.33 -56.55 -72.37
CA VAL A 17 -0.67 -55.24 -72.38
C VAL A 17 -1.53 -54.17 -71.72
N ALA A 18 -2.84 -54.13 -72.03
CA ALA A 18 -3.76 -53.18 -71.39
C ALA A 18 -3.92 -53.44 -69.89
N TYR A 19 -4.00 -54.72 -69.49
CA TYR A 19 -4.06 -55.12 -68.09
C TYR A 19 -2.79 -54.72 -67.33
N ASP A 20 -1.61 -55.02 -67.87
CA ASP A 20 -0.32 -54.68 -67.26
C ASP A 20 -0.17 -53.16 -67.13
N ALA A 21 -0.61 -52.38 -68.12
CA ALA A 21 -0.61 -50.91 -68.08
C ALA A 21 -1.57 -50.36 -67.00
N ALA A 22 -2.75 -50.96 -66.83
CA ALA A 22 -3.71 -50.56 -65.80
C ALA A 22 -3.20 -50.87 -64.39
N ILE A 23 -2.58 -52.04 -64.19
CA ILE A 23 -1.95 -52.40 -62.91
C ILE A 23 -0.79 -51.46 -62.61
N ALA A 24 0.09 -51.17 -63.59
CA ALA A 24 1.19 -50.23 -63.42
C ALA A 24 0.69 -48.82 -63.06
N ALA A 25 -0.39 -48.34 -63.69
CA ALA A 25 -1.00 -47.06 -63.34
C ALA A 25 -1.61 -47.05 -61.93
N ALA A 26 -2.29 -48.12 -61.53
CA ALA A 26 -2.85 -48.28 -60.19
C ALA A 26 -1.76 -48.32 -59.11
N ASP A 27 -0.64 -49.01 -59.38
CA ASP A 27 0.49 -49.10 -58.46
C ASP A 27 1.26 -47.77 -58.37
N ILE A 28 1.40 -47.04 -59.47
CA ILE A 28 1.94 -45.67 -59.46
C ILE A 28 1.04 -44.75 -58.64
N ALA A 29 -0.30 -44.86 -58.74
CA ALA A 29 -1.22 -44.05 -57.96
C ALA A 29 -1.14 -44.38 -56.46
N LYS A 30 -1.12 -45.67 -56.09
CA LYS A 30 -0.97 -46.10 -54.69
C LYS A 30 0.35 -45.65 -54.06
N THR A 31 1.42 -45.60 -54.85
CA THR A 31 2.76 -45.22 -54.35
C THR A 31 3.01 -43.71 -54.38
N LYS A 32 2.46 -42.97 -55.35
CA LYS A 32 2.61 -41.50 -55.44
C LYS A 32 1.82 -40.74 -54.37
N TRP A 33 0.73 -41.31 -53.87
CA TRP A 33 -0.21 -40.62 -52.97
C TRP A 33 -0.30 -41.29 -51.60
N SER A 34 0.83 -41.69 -51.02
CA SER A 34 0.86 -42.15 -49.63
C SER A 34 0.66 -40.96 -48.69
N ALA A 35 -0.31 -41.06 -47.78
CA ALA A 35 -0.49 -40.07 -46.73
C ALA A 35 0.76 -40.08 -45.82
N VAL A 36 1.30 -38.89 -45.56
CA VAL A 36 2.42 -38.69 -44.66
C VAL A 36 1.98 -37.72 -43.57
N ASP A 37 2.42 -37.95 -42.34
CA ASP A 37 2.16 -37.02 -41.25
C ASP A 37 2.85 -35.69 -41.50
N ALA A 38 2.17 -34.61 -41.16
CA ALA A 38 2.73 -33.26 -41.19
C ALA A 38 3.78 -33.10 -40.09
N THR A 39 4.82 -32.32 -40.38
CA THR A 39 5.78 -31.82 -39.40
C THR A 39 5.97 -30.32 -39.61
N ILE A 40 6.68 -29.67 -38.69
CA ILE A 40 7.04 -28.24 -38.84
C ILE A 40 7.86 -27.92 -40.10
N SER A 41 8.44 -28.92 -40.75
CA SER A 41 9.25 -28.77 -41.97
C SER A 41 8.73 -29.55 -43.17
N LYS A 42 7.66 -30.35 -43.02
CA LYS A 42 7.10 -31.21 -44.06
C LYS A 42 5.58 -31.13 -44.07
N LYS A 43 4.99 -30.84 -45.22
CA LYS A 43 3.53 -30.86 -45.41
C LYS A 43 3.01 -32.29 -45.30
N GLY A 44 1.81 -32.47 -44.76
CA GLY A 44 1.17 -33.77 -44.55
C GLY A 44 -0.23 -33.65 -43.95
N ILE A 45 -0.78 -34.77 -43.47
CA ILE A 45 -2.03 -34.81 -42.69
C ILE A 45 -1.74 -34.65 -41.19
N VAL A 46 -2.69 -34.09 -40.44
CA VAL A 46 -2.57 -33.86 -38.99
C VAL A 46 -3.90 -34.15 -38.30
N MET A 47 -3.85 -34.68 -37.08
CA MET A 47 -5.05 -34.82 -36.24
C MET A 47 -5.38 -33.50 -35.56
N LEU A 48 -6.67 -33.20 -35.40
CA LEU A 48 -7.13 -32.05 -34.62
C LEU A 48 -7.21 -32.42 -33.13
N SER A 49 -6.89 -31.48 -32.26
CA SER A 49 -6.89 -31.69 -30.82
C SER A 49 -7.45 -30.50 -30.05
N ASP A 50 -8.21 -30.82 -29.00
CA ASP A 50 -8.71 -29.87 -27.99
C ASP A 50 -7.80 -29.82 -26.75
N ASN A 51 -6.58 -30.36 -26.83
CA ASN A 51 -5.60 -30.29 -25.76
C ASN A 51 -5.16 -28.83 -25.50
N THR A 52 -5.25 -28.38 -24.25
CA THR A 52 -5.01 -26.98 -23.84
C THR A 52 -3.88 -26.79 -22.83
N GLY A 53 -3.24 -27.87 -22.37
CA GLY A 53 -2.30 -27.82 -21.24
C GLY A 53 -0.96 -28.52 -21.43
N VAL A 54 -0.75 -29.24 -22.54
CA VAL A 54 0.47 -30.02 -22.78
C VAL A 54 1.08 -29.64 -24.12
N PRO A 55 2.38 -29.30 -24.21
CA PRO A 55 3.05 -29.10 -25.49
C PRO A 55 2.89 -30.32 -26.38
N ASP A 56 2.39 -30.11 -27.60
CA ASP A 56 2.21 -31.16 -28.60
C ASP A 56 2.69 -30.63 -29.96
N SER A 57 3.37 -31.50 -30.71
CA SER A 57 3.89 -31.22 -32.05
C SER A 57 3.35 -32.17 -33.12
N THR A 58 2.42 -33.05 -32.75
CA THR A 58 1.83 -34.09 -33.60
C THR A 58 0.37 -33.82 -33.97
N THR A 59 -0.29 -32.90 -33.27
CA THR A 59 -1.67 -32.47 -33.56
C THR A 59 -1.75 -30.97 -33.84
N ALA A 60 -2.85 -30.55 -34.45
CA ALA A 60 -3.19 -29.14 -34.64
C ALA A 60 -4.30 -28.73 -33.66
N ALA A 61 -4.10 -27.61 -32.96
CA ALA A 61 -5.10 -27.07 -32.05
C ALA A 61 -6.35 -26.63 -32.81
N THR A 62 -7.53 -26.98 -32.30
CA THR A 62 -8.78 -26.44 -32.83
C THR A 62 -9.00 -24.99 -32.37
N THR A 63 -9.88 -24.27 -33.07
CA THR A 63 -10.36 -22.96 -32.61
C THR A 63 -11.06 -23.05 -31.24
N THR A 64 -11.67 -24.19 -30.91
CA THR A 64 -12.28 -24.44 -29.58
C THR A 64 -11.22 -24.41 -28.49
N ALA A 65 -10.11 -25.11 -28.69
CA ALA A 65 -8.97 -25.14 -27.77
C ALA A 65 -8.38 -23.73 -27.57
N VAL A 66 -8.16 -23.02 -28.67
CA VAL A 66 -7.62 -21.65 -28.66
C VAL A 66 -8.56 -20.68 -27.93
N ASN A 67 -9.86 -20.71 -28.22
CA ASN A 67 -10.84 -19.86 -27.57
C ASN A 67 -10.98 -20.16 -26.07
N TYR A 68 -10.91 -21.43 -25.69
CA TYR A 68 -10.94 -21.82 -24.28
C TYR A 68 -9.77 -21.19 -23.51
N VAL A 69 -8.54 -21.33 -24.00
CA VAL A 69 -7.35 -20.74 -23.36
C VAL A 69 -7.43 -19.22 -23.34
N LEU A 70 -7.90 -18.59 -24.42
CA LEU A 70 -8.08 -17.14 -24.48
C LEU A 70 -9.07 -16.62 -23.43
N ASN A 71 -10.21 -17.31 -23.26
CA ASN A 71 -11.22 -16.96 -22.26
C ASN A 71 -10.67 -17.10 -20.83
N GLN A 72 -9.91 -18.16 -20.56
CA GLN A 72 -9.26 -18.35 -19.25
C GLN A 72 -8.24 -17.23 -18.97
N ALA A 73 -7.46 -16.83 -19.97
CA ALA A 73 -6.51 -15.71 -19.85
C ALA A 73 -7.23 -14.37 -19.60
N ALA A 74 -8.32 -14.10 -20.31
CA ALA A 74 -9.13 -12.90 -20.13
C ALA A 74 -9.78 -12.85 -18.73
N ALA A 75 -10.27 -13.98 -18.22
CA ALA A 75 -10.81 -14.09 -16.87
C ALA A 75 -9.74 -13.82 -15.80
N ALA A 76 -8.53 -14.37 -15.96
CA ALA A 76 -7.41 -14.12 -15.06
C ALA A 76 -6.99 -12.64 -15.08
N TYR A 77 -6.92 -12.02 -16.25
CA TYR A 77 -6.64 -10.60 -16.40
C TYR A 77 -7.69 -9.72 -15.71
N SER A 78 -8.98 -9.97 -15.97
CA SER A 78 -10.08 -9.22 -15.36
C SER A 78 -10.11 -9.38 -13.84
N LEU A 79 -9.78 -10.58 -13.33
CA LEU A 79 -9.66 -10.81 -11.89
C LEU A 79 -8.51 -10.00 -11.29
N ALA A 80 -7.34 -9.98 -11.92
CA ALA A 80 -6.21 -9.17 -11.48
C ALA A 80 -6.55 -7.67 -11.47
N GLU A 81 -7.19 -7.17 -12.54
CA GLU A 81 -7.63 -5.78 -12.65
C GLU A 81 -8.69 -5.42 -11.59
N SER A 82 -9.58 -6.35 -11.24
CA SER A 82 -10.57 -6.12 -10.18
C SER A 82 -9.92 -5.98 -8.80
N LYS A 83 -8.84 -6.73 -8.55
CA LYS A 83 -8.17 -6.82 -7.23
C LYS A 83 -7.09 -5.75 -7.04
N TYR A 84 -6.41 -5.38 -8.12
CA TYR A 84 -5.23 -4.50 -8.08
C TYR A 84 -5.34 -3.41 -9.14
N THR A 85 -4.95 -2.19 -8.78
CA THR A 85 -4.67 -1.13 -9.78
C THR A 85 -3.17 -0.89 -9.86
N ALA A 86 -2.66 -0.64 -11.07
CA ALA A 86 -1.30 -0.14 -11.27
C ALA A 86 -1.13 1.32 -10.81
N GLY A 87 -2.25 2.02 -10.54
CA GLY A 87 -2.27 3.34 -9.92
C GLY A 87 -2.17 3.29 -8.39
N GLY A 88 -2.32 4.46 -7.77
CA GLY A 88 -2.32 4.60 -6.30
C GLY A 88 -3.43 3.79 -5.63
N ALA A 89 -3.15 3.23 -4.46
CA ALA A 89 -4.18 2.59 -3.64
C ALA A 89 -5.24 3.61 -3.18
N THR A 90 -6.48 3.15 -3.02
CA THR A 90 -7.59 3.92 -2.45
C THR A 90 -8.19 3.16 -1.27
N THR A 91 -9.07 3.80 -0.49
CA THR A 91 -9.79 3.12 0.61
C THR A 91 -10.74 2.01 0.15
N ARG A 92 -10.98 1.89 -1.17
CA ARG A 92 -11.90 0.89 -1.76
C ARG A 92 -11.21 -0.14 -2.65
N LYS A 93 -9.94 0.09 -3.04
CA LYS A 93 -9.20 -0.78 -3.97
C LYS A 93 -7.70 -0.74 -3.68
N ALA A 94 -7.08 -1.91 -3.57
CA ALA A 94 -5.65 -2.06 -3.39
C ALA A 94 -4.88 -1.60 -4.64
N GLY A 95 -3.72 -0.98 -4.44
CA GLY A 95 -2.86 -0.46 -5.50
C GLY A 95 -1.45 -0.22 -4.98
N LEU A 96 -0.62 0.45 -5.77
CA LEU A 96 0.73 0.80 -5.37
C LEU A 96 0.69 1.96 -4.36
N VAL A 97 1.55 1.91 -3.33
CA VAL A 97 1.73 2.99 -2.37
C VAL A 97 3.20 3.28 -2.20
N GLN A 98 3.54 4.56 -2.10
CA GLN A 98 4.86 4.97 -1.66
C GLN A 98 4.84 5.08 -0.13
N LEU A 99 5.75 4.34 0.51
CA LEU A 99 5.90 4.34 1.96
C LEU A 99 6.81 5.49 2.40
N VAL A 100 6.48 6.09 3.54
CA VAL A 100 7.31 7.09 4.21
C VAL A 100 7.62 6.68 5.64
N ASN A 101 8.76 7.16 6.14
CA ASN A 101 9.28 6.88 7.47
C ASN A 101 9.31 8.11 8.39
N SER A 102 8.72 9.24 7.98
CA SER A 102 8.68 10.49 8.75
C SER A 102 7.32 11.17 8.65
N VAL A 103 6.90 11.85 9.73
CA VAL A 103 5.65 12.61 9.79
C VAL A 103 5.82 14.03 9.24
N GLY A 104 4.75 14.60 8.66
CA GLY A 104 4.71 16.01 8.25
C GLY A 104 4.93 16.29 6.76
N GLY A 105 5.15 15.27 5.93
CA GLY A 105 5.20 15.42 4.47
C GLY A 105 3.82 15.69 3.87
N SER A 106 3.71 16.65 2.95
CA SER A 106 2.45 17.11 2.33
C SER A 106 1.91 16.18 1.22
N GLY A 107 2.41 14.95 1.12
CA GLY A 107 2.08 14.00 0.06
C GLY A 107 1.05 12.94 0.47
N SER A 108 0.39 12.33 -0.51
CA SER A 108 -0.52 11.18 -0.34
C SER A 108 0.26 9.88 -0.07
N LEU A 109 1.10 9.88 0.96
CA LEU A 109 2.03 8.81 1.31
C LEU A 109 1.50 8.00 2.48
N VAL A 110 1.79 6.70 2.51
CA VAL A 110 1.34 5.81 3.59
C VAL A 110 2.47 5.64 4.59
N MET A 111 2.16 5.81 5.88
CA MET A 111 3.08 5.46 6.96
C MET A 111 2.85 4.03 7.42
N PRO A 112 3.90 3.18 7.46
CA PRO A 112 3.82 1.86 8.10
C PRO A 112 3.44 1.98 9.57
N GLN A 113 2.72 0.99 10.11
CA GLN A 113 2.38 0.95 11.54
C GLN A 113 3.62 1.09 12.43
N ALA A 114 4.73 0.44 12.09
CA ALA A 114 5.98 0.57 12.82
C ALA A 114 6.48 2.03 12.87
N ALA A 115 6.43 2.75 11.75
CA ALA A 115 6.81 4.16 11.70
C ALA A 115 5.87 5.05 12.52
N VAL A 116 4.56 4.76 12.52
CA VAL A 116 3.58 5.46 13.36
C VAL A 116 3.85 5.20 14.84
N THR A 117 4.10 3.94 15.22
CA THR A 117 4.45 3.58 16.60
C THR A 117 5.73 4.29 17.02
N THR A 118 6.78 4.29 16.21
CA THR A 118 8.01 5.04 16.49
C THR A 118 7.72 6.53 16.62
N ALA A 119 6.97 7.14 15.71
CA ALA A 119 6.59 8.55 15.82
C ALA A 119 5.90 8.85 17.15
N ILE A 120 4.85 8.10 17.51
CA ILE A 120 4.15 8.28 18.80
C ILE A 120 5.12 8.08 19.98
N GLN A 121 6.05 7.12 19.89
CA GLN A 121 7.01 6.80 20.95
C GLN A 121 8.25 7.71 20.99
N THR A 122 8.54 8.48 19.94
CA THR A 122 9.70 9.37 19.90
C THR A 122 9.32 10.83 19.98
N TYR A 123 8.15 11.24 19.48
CA TYR A 123 7.75 12.64 19.55
C TYR A 123 7.47 13.07 21.00
N PRO A 124 7.95 14.26 21.39
CA PRO A 124 7.82 14.76 22.74
C PRO A 124 6.42 15.31 22.99
N SER A 125 5.50 14.41 23.36
CA SER A 125 4.12 14.74 23.72
C SER A 125 3.96 14.96 25.22
N LEU A 126 3.15 15.94 25.60
CA LEU A 126 2.77 16.19 26.98
C LEU A 126 2.08 14.95 27.60
N GLY A 127 2.46 14.60 28.83
CA GLY A 127 1.92 13.48 29.60
C GLY A 127 2.56 12.12 29.32
N LYS A 128 3.44 12.00 28.33
CA LYS A 128 4.08 10.73 27.99
C LYS A 128 5.36 10.51 28.80
N GLY A 129 5.33 9.49 29.67
CA GLY A 129 6.48 9.15 30.53
C GLY A 129 6.79 10.19 31.62
N GLN A 130 5.91 11.18 31.78
CA GLN A 130 6.04 12.24 32.77
C GLN A 130 5.35 11.85 34.07
N THR A 131 5.84 12.39 35.18
CA THR A 131 5.21 12.24 36.51
C THR A 131 4.76 13.59 37.02
N LEU A 132 3.68 13.61 37.81
CA LEU A 132 3.26 14.82 38.49
C LEU A 132 4.14 15.01 39.73
N GLN A 133 4.85 16.14 39.79
CA GLN A 133 5.77 16.46 40.88
C GLN A 133 5.27 17.68 41.64
N ASP A 134 5.21 17.60 42.97
CA ASP A 134 5.05 18.78 43.83
C ASP A 134 6.40 19.47 44.00
N LEU A 135 6.49 20.70 43.52
CA LEU A 135 7.72 21.48 43.49
C LEU A 135 7.57 22.79 44.27
N ARG A 136 6.53 22.96 45.09
CA ARG A 136 6.31 24.17 45.89
C ARG A 136 7.53 24.60 46.70
N GLY A 137 8.26 23.63 47.27
CA GLY A 137 9.45 23.89 48.09
C GLY A 137 10.71 24.26 47.30
N SER A 138 10.74 24.05 45.98
CA SER A 138 11.90 24.30 45.11
C SER A 138 11.64 25.38 44.05
N ARG A 139 10.50 26.07 44.18
CA ARG A 139 10.04 27.09 43.25
C ARG A 139 9.69 28.36 43.99
N SER A 140 9.83 29.48 43.30
CA SER A 140 9.57 30.81 43.84
C SER A 140 8.89 31.66 42.78
N ILE A 141 7.98 32.52 43.25
CA ILE A 141 7.42 33.57 42.41
C ILE A 141 8.57 34.46 41.94
N ASP A 142 8.46 34.92 40.69
CA ASP A 142 9.37 35.83 40.02
C ASP A 142 10.75 35.27 39.65
N ALA A 143 11.00 34.00 39.93
CA ALA A 143 12.18 33.28 39.43
C ALA A 143 11.94 32.73 38.01
N THR A 144 13.00 32.72 37.21
CA THR A 144 13.01 32.13 35.86
C THR A 144 13.53 30.71 35.91
N TYR A 145 12.81 29.79 35.27
CA TYR A 145 13.16 28.37 35.16
C TYR A 145 13.23 27.96 33.69
N THR A 146 14.01 26.93 33.38
CA THR A 146 14.09 26.33 32.04
C THR A 146 13.50 24.93 32.06
N ASN A 147 12.63 24.63 31.09
CA ASN A 147 12.24 23.25 30.85
C ASN A 147 13.33 22.54 30.04
N SER A 148 14.08 21.64 30.68
CA SER A 148 15.15 20.87 30.05
C SER A 148 14.86 19.36 30.03
N THR A 149 13.60 18.93 30.11
CA THR A 149 13.24 17.51 30.25
C THR A 149 13.25 16.72 28.94
N GLY A 150 13.42 17.39 27.80
CA GLY A 150 13.24 16.79 26.47
C GLY A 150 11.78 16.78 25.99
N PHE A 151 10.81 17.08 26.88
CA PHE A 151 9.38 17.08 26.58
C PHE A 151 8.72 18.40 27.01
N PRO A 152 7.64 18.87 26.37
CA PRO A 152 6.80 19.91 26.94
C PRO A 152 6.34 19.49 28.34
N ILE A 153 6.38 20.42 29.30
CA ILE A 153 5.84 20.20 30.65
C ILE A 153 4.56 20.99 30.82
N ALA A 154 3.69 20.56 31.74
CA ALA A 154 2.57 21.37 32.20
C ALA A 154 2.83 21.84 33.63
N VAL A 155 2.55 23.11 33.90
CA VAL A 155 2.81 23.75 35.20
C VAL A 155 1.49 24.27 35.75
N TYR A 156 1.22 23.94 37.01
CA TYR A 156 0.12 24.49 37.78
C TYR A 156 0.67 25.29 38.95
N VAL A 157 0.19 26.53 39.12
CA VAL A 157 0.54 27.39 40.24
C VAL A 157 -0.73 27.90 40.90
N ARG A 158 -0.73 27.95 42.22
CA ARG A 158 -1.79 28.59 43.02
C ARG A 158 -1.18 29.50 44.06
N ILE A 159 -1.72 30.70 44.18
CA ILE A 159 -1.41 31.64 45.25
C ILE A 159 -2.66 32.01 46.03
N ALA A 160 -2.46 32.45 47.26
CA ALA A 160 -3.47 33.14 48.06
C ALA A 160 -2.99 34.56 48.37
N GLY A 161 -3.92 35.51 48.38
CA GLY A 161 -3.74 36.87 48.88
C GLY A 161 -4.88 37.24 49.81
N GLY A 162 -4.79 38.44 50.41
CA GLY A 162 -5.86 39.03 51.20
C GLY A 162 -7.04 39.47 50.33
N THR A 163 -7.13 40.76 50.02
CA THR A 163 -8.22 41.33 49.21
C THR A 163 -8.02 41.23 47.71
N SER A 164 -6.80 40.91 47.25
CA SER A 164 -6.47 40.68 45.85
C SER A 164 -5.34 39.67 45.67
N ALA A 165 -5.41 38.90 44.58
CA ALA A 165 -4.34 38.02 44.13
C ALA A 165 -4.35 37.93 42.59
N ASN A 166 -3.20 38.13 41.95
CA ASN A 166 -3.03 38.02 40.50
C ASN A 166 -1.76 37.24 40.18
N LEU A 167 -1.80 36.48 39.09
CA LEU A 167 -0.69 35.73 38.51
C LEU A 167 -0.50 36.13 37.05
N TYR A 168 0.77 36.28 36.65
CA TYR A 168 1.17 36.52 35.28
C TYR A 168 2.25 35.51 34.89
N VAL A 169 1.98 34.72 33.86
CA VAL A 169 2.88 33.67 33.38
C VAL A 169 3.53 34.14 32.09
N HIS A 170 4.84 34.06 32.04
CA HIS A 170 5.62 34.31 30.84
C HIS A 170 6.35 33.05 30.42
N VAL A 171 6.30 32.71 29.12
CA VAL A 171 7.09 31.64 28.49
C VAL A 171 7.95 32.28 27.41
N ASN A 172 9.27 32.13 27.50
CA ASN A 172 10.25 32.87 26.68
C ASN A 172 10.00 34.40 26.68
N GLY A 173 9.56 34.95 27.80
CA GLY A 173 9.25 36.37 27.95
C GLY A 173 7.92 36.81 27.34
N ILE A 174 7.16 35.93 26.71
CA ILE A 174 5.82 36.21 26.18
C ILE A 174 4.80 35.87 27.25
N GLU A 175 3.92 36.82 27.59
CA GLU A 175 2.79 36.55 28.49
C GLU A 175 1.88 35.49 27.86
N PHE A 176 1.80 34.33 28.51
CA PHE A 176 1.16 33.13 27.98
C PHE A 176 -0.06 32.70 28.80
N GLY A 177 -0.26 33.30 29.97
CA GLY A 177 -1.43 33.02 30.80
C GLY A 177 -1.35 33.73 32.15
N GLY A 178 -2.39 33.54 32.95
CA GLY A 178 -2.50 34.17 34.26
C GLY A 178 -3.85 33.87 34.88
N GLY A 179 -4.10 34.49 36.02
CA GLY A 179 -5.36 34.39 36.74
C GLY A 179 -5.42 35.43 37.85
N GLY A 180 -6.60 35.91 38.18
CA GLY A 180 -6.76 36.94 39.19
C GLY A 180 -8.07 36.79 39.95
N SER A 181 -8.08 37.27 41.19
CA SER A 181 -9.30 37.42 41.97
C SER A 181 -9.21 38.58 42.95
N ILE A 182 -10.38 39.08 43.32
CA ILE A 182 -10.61 40.04 44.38
C ILE A 182 -11.64 39.46 45.35
N ALA A 183 -11.45 39.68 46.63
CA ALA A 183 -12.35 39.21 47.67
C ALA A 183 -12.28 40.12 48.90
N SER A 184 -13.24 40.02 49.82
CA SER A 184 -13.21 40.82 51.05
C SER A 184 -12.15 40.37 52.05
N ASN A 185 -11.77 39.08 52.03
CA ASN A 185 -10.89 38.48 53.04
C ASN A 185 -9.72 37.70 52.43
N THR A 186 -10.03 36.71 51.58
CA THR A 186 -9.03 35.83 50.96
C THR A 186 -9.30 35.70 49.48
N SER A 187 -8.32 36.08 48.67
CA SER A 187 -8.33 35.97 47.21
C SER A 187 -7.45 34.80 46.78
N ILE A 188 -7.90 34.01 45.81
CA ILE A 188 -7.16 32.87 45.26
C ILE A 188 -6.96 33.08 43.77
N ALA A 189 -5.73 32.93 43.30
CA ALA A 189 -5.42 32.94 41.88
C ALA A 189 -4.70 31.66 41.49
N THR A 190 -5.04 31.12 40.31
CA THR A 190 -4.41 29.93 39.74
C THR A 190 -3.97 30.20 38.32
N ALA A 191 -2.89 29.55 37.90
CA ALA A 191 -2.45 29.51 36.52
C ALA A 191 -2.12 28.07 36.13
N PHE A 192 -2.53 27.68 34.92
CA PHE A 192 -2.16 26.42 34.30
C PHE A 192 -1.64 26.70 32.90
N PHE A 193 -0.46 26.18 32.56
CA PHE A 193 0.19 26.49 31.29
C PHE A 193 1.17 25.39 30.86
N ILE A 194 1.52 25.39 29.58
CA ILE A 194 2.48 24.48 28.97
C ILE A 194 3.79 25.22 28.72
N VAL A 195 4.93 24.58 28.98
CA VAL A 195 6.25 25.09 28.67
C VAL A 195 6.93 24.12 27.70
N PRO A 196 7.17 24.51 26.43
CA PRO A 196 7.91 23.67 25.48
C PRO A 196 9.30 23.28 26.00
N ASN A 197 9.84 22.16 25.54
CA ASN A 197 11.23 21.81 25.85
C ASN A 197 12.19 22.89 25.33
N GLY A 198 13.19 23.23 26.14
CA GLY A 198 14.16 24.30 25.90
C GLY A 198 13.64 25.71 26.19
N ALA A 199 12.34 25.90 26.44
CA ALA A 199 11.79 27.21 26.78
C ALA A 199 12.05 27.58 28.25
N THR A 200 12.18 28.88 28.48
CA THR A 200 12.19 29.47 29.82
C THR A 200 10.77 29.85 30.23
N TYR A 201 10.48 29.86 31.53
CA TYR A 201 9.23 30.36 32.05
C TYR A 201 9.41 31.05 33.41
N ARG A 202 8.54 32.02 33.68
CA ARG A 202 8.52 32.82 34.91
C ARG A 202 7.07 33.05 35.32
N VAL A 203 6.78 32.93 36.61
CA VAL A 203 5.46 33.20 37.17
C VAL A 203 5.58 34.37 38.13
N MET A 204 4.96 35.49 37.79
CA MET A 204 4.92 36.70 38.62
C MET A 204 3.61 36.75 39.37
N ALA A 205 3.58 37.43 40.51
CA ALA A 205 2.36 37.65 41.28
C ALA A 205 2.24 39.09 41.76
N SER A 206 1.02 39.58 41.87
CA SER A 206 0.70 40.87 42.49
C SER A 206 -0.58 40.78 43.33
N GLY A 207 -0.74 41.71 44.27
CA GLY A 207 -1.90 41.77 45.16
C GLY A 207 -1.47 41.92 46.62
N SER A 208 -2.45 41.84 47.53
CA SER A 208 -2.22 42.02 48.97
C SER A 208 -1.79 40.72 49.64
N SER A 209 -0.73 40.74 50.45
CA SER A 209 -0.30 39.61 51.30
C SER A 209 -0.17 38.27 50.55
N ILE A 210 0.53 38.29 49.40
CA ILE A 210 0.67 37.12 48.53
C ILE A 210 1.47 36.00 49.19
N SER A 211 0.97 34.78 49.05
CA SER A 211 1.62 33.55 49.50
C SER A 211 1.47 32.45 48.45
N LEU A 212 2.57 31.73 48.17
CA LEU A 212 2.56 30.57 47.27
C LEU A 212 1.91 29.36 47.96
N GLN A 213 0.83 28.85 47.38
CA GLN A 213 0.04 27.76 47.95
C GLN A 213 0.31 26.42 47.29
N ALA A 214 0.56 26.39 45.98
CA ALA A 214 0.93 25.18 45.26
C ALA A 214 1.79 25.51 44.04
N TRP A 215 2.70 24.58 43.73
CA TRP A 215 3.41 24.55 42.46
C TRP A 215 3.62 23.09 42.08
N SER A 216 3.01 22.65 40.99
CA SER A 216 3.18 21.28 40.51
C SER A 216 3.51 21.28 39.03
N GLU A 217 4.37 20.35 38.62
CA GLU A 217 4.77 20.18 37.23
C GLU A 217 4.53 18.73 36.81
N LEU A 218 3.84 18.54 35.69
CA LEU A 218 3.83 17.28 34.96
C LEU A 218 5.05 17.29 34.05
N ARG A 219 6.08 16.50 34.41
CA ARG A 219 7.40 16.60 33.79
C ARG A 219 8.19 15.30 33.74
#